data_AF-A0A496T0K5-F1
#
_entry.id   AF-A0A496T0K5-F1
#
_cell.length_a   1.000
_cell.length_b   1.000
_cell.length_c   1.000
_cell.angle_alpha   90.00
_cell.angle_beta   90.00
_cell.angle_gamma   90.00
#
_symmetry.space_group_name_H-M   'P 1'
#
loop_
_entity.id
_entity.type
_entity.pdbx_description
1 polymer ?
#
loop_
_entity_poly.entity_id
_entity_poly.type
_entity_poly.pdbx_seq_one_letter_code
_entity_poly.pdbx_strand_id
1 'polypeptide(L)'
;NDWQTLKEYGGGILNNWGAHLLDQAMLLLGEEDPEVLCQLAHTVSAGDAEDHAKITLKASRGLVVDLELSSCAAFSQDNWFVIGTCGGIRGSTGGLTIKWFAPNSLPAVQVDRRPPQERDYGKPEEIPWQTEVWHAADSQYPGWEQIYFDLHRTIREGAPLVITPESARRYIALIARCKQLCPV
;
A
#
# COMPACT_ATOMS: atom_id res chain seq x y z
N ASN A 1 -15.11 -19.28 6.63
CA ASN A 1 -15.77 -20.29 5.77
C ASN A 1 -17.21 -19.86 5.51
N ASP A 2 -17.37 -18.73 4.85
CA ASP A 2 -18.65 -18.20 4.38
C ASP A 2 -18.56 -17.97 2.86
N TRP A 3 -19.55 -17.28 2.28
CA TRP A 3 -19.62 -17.00 0.85
C TRP A 3 -18.39 -16.25 0.31
N GLN A 4 -17.67 -15.51 1.14
CA GLN A 4 -16.48 -14.75 0.73
C GLN A 4 -15.31 -15.66 0.33
N THR A 5 -15.41 -16.96 0.60
CA THR A 5 -14.43 -17.95 0.17
C THR A 5 -14.76 -18.62 -1.16
N LEU A 6 -15.91 -18.29 -1.77
CA LEU A 6 -16.43 -18.94 -2.97
C LEU A 6 -16.41 -17.99 -4.17
N LYS A 7 -15.81 -18.44 -5.28
CA LYS A 7 -15.74 -17.68 -6.54
C LYS A 7 -17.11 -17.38 -7.13
N GLU A 8 -18.09 -18.28 -6.97
CA GLU A 8 -19.46 -18.11 -7.49
C GLU A 8 -20.15 -16.84 -6.94
N TYR A 9 -19.77 -16.39 -5.74
CA TYR A 9 -20.30 -15.18 -5.11
C TYR A 9 -19.32 -14.00 -5.18
N GLY A 10 -18.27 -14.11 -5.99
CA GLY A 10 -17.23 -13.08 -6.09
C GLY A 10 -16.37 -13.00 -4.83
N GLY A 11 -16.13 -14.11 -4.15
CA GLY A 11 -15.22 -14.19 -3.01
C GLY A 11 -13.75 -13.93 -3.36
N GLY A 12 -12.91 -14.12 -2.36
CA GLY A 12 -11.46 -13.97 -2.40
C GLY A 12 -10.96 -12.73 -1.67
N ILE A 13 -9.76 -12.82 -1.10
CA ILE A 13 -9.16 -11.74 -0.30
C ILE A 13 -9.02 -10.44 -1.10
N LEU A 14 -8.87 -10.54 -2.42
CA LEU A 14 -8.71 -9.39 -3.30
C LEU A 14 -10.02 -8.62 -3.48
N ASN A 15 -11.15 -9.31 -3.58
CA ASN A 15 -12.48 -8.69 -3.69
C ASN A 15 -12.99 -8.14 -2.35
N ASN A 16 -12.52 -8.69 -1.23
CA ASN A 16 -12.85 -8.22 0.10
C ASN A 16 -11.90 -7.09 0.54
N TRP A 17 -10.81 -7.43 1.22
CA TRP A 17 -9.85 -6.44 1.74
C TRP A 17 -9.02 -5.77 0.66
N GLY A 18 -8.74 -6.46 -0.44
CA GLY A 18 -7.95 -5.94 -1.55
C GLY A 18 -8.56 -4.69 -2.18
N ALA A 19 -9.89 -4.59 -2.25
CA ALA A 19 -10.56 -3.40 -2.77
C ALA A 19 -10.18 -2.12 -2.01
N HIS A 20 -10.10 -2.19 -0.68
CA HIS A 20 -9.72 -1.05 0.15
C HIS A 20 -8.26 -0.63 -0.08
N LEU A 21 -7.33 -1.59 -0.11
CA LEU A 21 -5.91 -1.27 -0.26
C LEU A 21 -5.55 -0.84 -1.69
N LEU A 22 -6.22 -1.43 -2.70
CA LEU A 22 -6.03 -1.03 -4.09
C LEU A 22 -6.58 0.37 -4.34
N ASP A 23 -7.74 0.72 -3.77
CA ASP A 23 -8.25 2.10 -3.84
C ASP A 23 -7.22 3.10 -3.26
N GLN A 24 -6.70 2.83 -2.07
CA GLN A 24 -5.65 3.66 -1.44
C GLN A 24 -4.37 3.73 -2.29
N ALA A 25 -3.91 2.60 -2.83
CA ALA A 25 -2.73 2.56 -3.69
C ALA A 25 -2.93 3.39 -4.96
N MET A 26 -4.09 3.30 -5.59
CA MET A 26 -4.42 4.05 -6.80
C MET A 26 -4.48 5.56 -6.52
N LEU A 27 -4.96 5.99 -5.35
CA LEU A 27 -4.89 7.40 -4.93
C LEU A 27 -3.43 7.90 -4.81
N LEU A 28 -2.52 7.08 -4.29
CA LEU A 28 -1.10 7.43 -4.18
C LEU A 28 -0.38 7.45 -5.53
N LEU A 29 -0.74 6.53 -6.43
CA LEU A 29 -0.20 6.44 -7.79
C LEU A 29 -0.74 7.56 -8.71
N GLY A 30 -1.86 8.19 -8.36
CA GLY A 30 -2.48 9.24 -9.16
C GLY A 30 -3.35 8.68 -10.28
N GLU A 31 -3.48 9.40 -11.39
CA GLU A 31 -4.43 9.08 -12.48
C GLU A 31 -3.91 8.06 -13.52
N GLU A 32 -2.65 7.64 -13.43
CA GLU A 32 -2.08 6.71 -14.40
C GLU A 32 -2.44 5.24 -14.14
N ASP A 33 -2.45 4.44 -15.20
CA ASP A 33 -2.55 2.99 -15.09
C ASP A 33 -1.15 2.40 -14.80
N PRO A 34 -0.95 1.72 -13.66
CA PRO A 34 0.36 1.20 -13.31
C PRO A 34 0.71 -0.07 -14.12
N GLU A 35 2.01 -0.31 -14.27
CA GLU A 35 2.50 -1.67 -14.58
C GLU A 35 2.16 -2.59 -13.40
N VAL A 36 1.61 -3.77 -13.69
CA VAL A 36 1.10 -4.71 -12.67
C VAL A 36 1.87 -6.02 -12.73
N LEU A 37 2.46 -6.40 -11.60
CA LEU A 37 2.86 -7.77 -11.30
C LEU A 37 1.93 -8.30 -10.20
N CYS A 38 1.44 -9.52 -10.36
CA CYS A 38 0.52 -10.13 -9.42
C CYS A 38 0.90 -11.59 -9.20
N GLN A 39 0.64 -12.10 -8.01
CA GLN A 39 0.59 -13.51 -7.68
C GLN A 39 -0.59 -13.72 -6.72
N LEU A 40 -1.51 -14.59 -7.12
CA LEU A 40 -2.62 -15.02 -6.29
C LEU A 40 -2.41 -16.48 -5.89
N ALA A 41 -2.86 -16.86 -4.70
CA ALA A 41 -2.86 -18.24 -4.25
C ALA A 41 -4.06 -18.53 -3.34
N HIS A 42 -4.48 -19.79 -3.35
CA HIS A 42 -5.40 -20.36 -2.38
C HIS A 42 -4.65 -21.42 -1.58
N THR A 43 -4.70 -21.32 -0.25
CA THR A 43 -3.81 -22.09 0.63
C THR A 43 -4.56 -22.80 1.76
N VAL A 44 -5.13 -22.07 2.71
CA VAL A 44 -5.64 -22.62 3.99
C VAL A 44 -7.13 -22.38 4.19
N SER A 45 -7.71 -21.42 3.46
CA SER A 45 -9.12 -21.07 3.55
C SER A 45 -9.99 -22.18 2.95
N ALA A 46 -11.22 -22.34 3.47
CA ALA A 46 -12.21 -23.15 2.77
C ALA A 46 -12.57 -22.53 1.40
N GLY A 47 -13.40 -23.23 0.62
CA GLY A 47 -13.86 -22.73 -0.68
C GLY A 47 -12.80 -22.85 -1.78
N ASP A 48 -12.93 -21.99 -2.79
CA ASP A 48 -12.12 -22.04 -4.01
C ASP A 48 -11.54 -20.67 -4.43
N ALA A 49 -11.77 -19.62 -3.64
CA ALA A 49 -11.24 -18.27 -3.91
C ALA A 49 -9.86 -18.05 -3.28
N GLU A 50 -9.10 -17.08 -3.82
CA GLU A 50 -7.77 -16.74 -3.33
C GLU A 50 -7.78 -16.23 -1.89
N ASP A 51 -6.82 -16.68 -1.07
CA ASP A 51 -6.62 -16.24 0.32
C ASP A 51 -5.24 -15.60 0.56
N HIS A 52 -4.44 -15.53 -0.49
CA HIS A 52 -3.19 -14.79 -0.55
C HIS A 52 -3.10 -14.00 -1.86
N ALA A 53 -2.62 -12.77 -1.78
CA ALA A 53 -2.33 -11.90 -2.91
C ALA A 53 -1.03 -11.12 -2.64
N LYS A 54 -0.11 -11.18 -3.61
CA LYS A 54 1.08 -10.31 -3.69
C LYS A 54 0.99 -9.51 -4.98
N ILE A 55 0.98 -8.19 -4.88
CA ILE A 55 0.79 -7.29 -6.02
C ILE A 55 1.84 -6.19 -5.96
N THR A 56 2.52 -5.94 -7.07
CA THR A 56 3.41 -4.79 -7.24
C THR A 56 2.83 -3.91 -8.33
N LEU A 57 2.62 -2.64 -7.99
CA LEU A 57 2.13 -1.61 -8.89
C LEU A 57 3.23 -0.58 -9.11
N LYS A 58 3.55 -0.28 -10.36
CA LYS A 58 4.59 0.68 -10.71
C LYS A 58 4.03 1.79 -11.60
N ALA A 59 4.13 3.02 -11.08
CA ALA A 59 3.82 4.26 -11.79
C ALA A 59 4.95 4.65 -12.77
N SER A 60 4.64 5.40 -13.82
CA SER A 60 5.64 5.87 -14.79
C SER A 60 6.68 6.78 -14.16
N ARG A 61 6.32 7.48 -13.07
CA ARG A 61 7.20 8.39 -12.33
C ARG A 61 8.10 7.71 -11.29
N GLY A 62 8.12 6.38 -11.27
CA GLY A 62 9.02 5.59 -10.43
C GLY A 62 8.51 5.28 -9.01
N LEU A 63 7.32 5.73 -8.63
CA LEU A 63 6.66 5.25 -7.42
C LEU A 63 6.28 3.76 -7.62
N VAL A 64 6.65 2.94 -6.64
CA VAL A 64 6.30 1.52 -6.60
C VAL A 64 5.53 1.27 -5.32
N VAL A 65 4.39 0.59 -5.44
CA VAL A 65 3.55 0.18 -4.31
C VAL A 65 3.48 -1.33 -4.29
N ASP A 66 3.97 -1.92 -3.20
CA ASP A 66 3.83 -3.35 -2.92
C ASP A 66 2.68 -3.59 -1.95
N LEU A 67 1.78 -4.48 -2.34
CA LEU A 67 0.61 -4.89 -1.58
C LEU A 67 0.74 -6.38 -1.28
N GLU A 68 0.58 -6.73 -0.01
CA GLU A 68 0.52 -8.12 0.42
C GLU A 68 -0.70 -8.31 1.31
N LEU A 69 -1.62 -9.16 0.86
CA LEU A 69 -2.80 -9.56 1.61
C LEU A 69 -2.75 -11.06 1.81
N SER A 70 -2.87 -11.51 3.05
CA SER A 70 -2.70 -12.93 3.36
C SER A 70 -3.51 -13.31 4.58
N SER A 71 -4.49 -14.20 4.40
CA SER A 71 -5.17 -14.87 5.52
C SER A 71 -4.34 -16.04 6.07
N CYS A 72 -3.25 -16.40 5.39
CA CYS A 72 -2.33 -17.48 5.73
C CYS A 72 -1.00 -17.00 6.32
N ALA A 73 -0.78 -15.68 6.49
CA ALA A 73 0.43 -15.16 7.11
C ALA A 73 0.43 -15.43 8.63
N ALA A 74 1.41 -16.20 9.11
CA ALA A 74 1.54 -16.52 10.54
C ALA A 74 2.06 -15.34 11.38
N PHE A 75 2.75 -14.38 10.75
CA PHE A 75 3.28 -13.18 11.39
C PHE A 75 2.78 -11.95 10.67
N SER A 76 2.24 -10.99 11.42
CA SER A 76 1.85 -9.69 10.89
C SER A 76 3.06 -8.80 10.64
N GLN A 77 2.90 -7.87 9.69
CA GLN A 77 3.82 -6.79 9.43
C GLN A 77 3.12 -5.46 9.71
N ASP A 78 3.88 -4.37 9.68
CA ASP A 78 3.30 -3.02 9.69
C ASP A 78 2.40 -2.85 8.46
N ASN A 79 1.23 -2.23 8.64
CA ASN A 79 0.32 -1.94 7.53
C ASN A 79 0.91 -0.94 6.53
N TRP A 80 1.79 -0.06 7.01
CA TRP A 80 2.49 0.94 6.21
C TRP A 80 3.98 0.78 6.37
N PHE A 81 4.69 0.71 5.24
CA PHE A 81 6.14 0.81 5.17
C PHE A 81 6.50 1.63 3.93
N VAL A 82 6.94 2.86 4.14
CA VAL A 82 7.20 3.85 3.09
C VAL A 82 8.68 4.19 3.10
N ILE A 83 9.31 4.10 1.95
CA ILE A 83 10.70 4.49 1.73
C ILE A 83 10.70 5.78 0.91
N GLY A 84 11.37 6.81 1.43
CA GLY A 84 11.60 8.07 0.75
C GLY A 84 13.10 8.38 0.60
N THR A 85 13.41 9.42 -0.15
CA THR A 85 14.80 9.85 -0.40
C THR A 85 15.49 10.44 0.83
N CYS A 86 14.72 10.91 1.81
CA CYS A 86 15.22 11.60 3.00
C CYS A 86 14.75 10.92 4.30
N GLY A 87 14.28 9.67 4.22
CA GLY A 87 13.67 8.99 5.35
C GLY A 87 12.67 7.92 4.98
N GLY A 88 11.86 7.52 5.96
CA GLY A 88 10.82 6.54 5.79
C GLY A 88 9.80 6.59 6.91
N ILE A 89 8.68 5.93 6.68
CA ILE A 89 7.56 5.84 7.61
C ILE A 89 7.24 4.36 7.79
N ARG A 90 6.97 3.94 9.03
CA ARG A 90 6.45 2.60 9.29
C ARG A 90 5.38 2.62 10.39
N GLY A 91 4.40 1.74 10.30
CA GLY A 91 3.42 1.56 11.39
C GLY A 91 2.05 1.12 10.91
N SER A 92 1.03 1.46 11.70
CA SER A 92 -0.35 1.06 11.47
C SER A 92 -1.31 2.22 11.73
N THR A 93 -2.61 1.95 11.68
CA THR A 93 -3.64 2.95 11.94
C THR A 93 -3.58 3.55 13.35
N GLY A 94 -2.97 2.86 14.31
CA GLY A 94 -2.81 3.35 15.69
C GLY A 94 -1.61 4.30 15.88
N GLY A 95 -0.68 4.34 14.92
CA GLY A 95 0.48 5.21 14.99
C GLY A 95 1.53 4.88 13.95
N LEU A 96 2.32 5.91 13.63
CA LEU A 96 3.37 5.88 12.64
C LEU A 96 4.68 6.33 13.28
N THR A 97 5.75 5.57 13.06
CA THR A 97 7.12 6.00 13.32
C THR A 97 7.69 6.60 12.04
N ILE A 98 8.16 7.84 12.14
CA ILE A 98 8.72 8.60 11.04
C ILE A 98 10.21 8.77 11.33
N LYS A 99 11.05 8.33 10.41
CA LYS A 99 12.51 8.47 10.53
C LYS A 99 13.01 9.30 9.36
N TRP A 100 13.75 10.38 9.62
CA TRP A 100 14.13 11.33 8.58
C TRP A 100 15.48 11.99 8.84
N PHE A 101 16.07 12.63 7.83
CA PHE A 101 17.26 13.49 7.97
C PHE A 101 17.14 14.70 7.05
N ALA A 102 17.88 15.76 7.34
CA ALA A 102 17.91 16.93 6.46
C ALA A 102 18.78 16.63 5.22
N PRO A 103 18.30 16.84 3.98
CA PRO A 103 19.05 16.46 2.77
C PRO A 103 20.50 16.97 2.72
N ASN A 104 20.74 18.16 3.28
CA ASN A 104 22.04 18.84 3.28
C ASN A 104 22.90 18.53 4.52
N SER A 105 22.48 17.60 5.39
CA SER A 105 23.23 17.24 6.61
C SER A 105 24.13 16.03 6.45
N LEU A 106 24.16 15.40 5.27
CA LEU A 106 25.00 14.23 5.05
C LEU A 106 26.47 14.64 4.87
N PRO A 107 27.42 13.96 5.53
CA PRO A 107 28.83 14.16 5.26
C PRO A 107 29.17 13.70 3.83
N ALA A 108 30.15 14.34 3.19
CA ALA A 108 30.62 13.91 1.88
C ALA A 108 31.29 12.54 2.00
N VAL A 109 30.82 11.55 1.23
CA VAL A 109 31.38 10.20 1.18
C VAL A 109 32.29 10.07 -0.05
N GLN A 110 33.49 9.51 0.14
CA GLN A 110 34.42 9.20 -0.95
C GLN A 110 34.27 7.73 -1.35
N VAL A 111 34.13 7.47 -2.65
CA VAL A 111 34.04 6.11 -3.18
C VAL A 111 35.42 5.47 -3.23
N ASP A 112 35.63 4.37 -2.49
CA ASP A 112 36.77 3.49 -2.71
C ASP A 112 36.47 2.54 -3.88
N ARG A 113 37.31 2.58 -4.92
CA ARG A 113 37.13 1.78 -6.15
C ARG A 113 37.86 0.44 -6.07
N ARG A 114 38.59 0.16 -4.99
CA ARG A 114 39.29 -1.10 -4.80
C ARG A 114 38.29 -2.20 -4.42
N PRO A 115 38.53 -3.45 -4.83
CA PRO A 115 37.75 -4.56 -4.33
C PRO A 115 37.92 -4.66 -2.80
N PRO A 116 36.86 -5.02 -2.05
CA PRO A 116 36.91 -5.13 -0.59
C PRO A 116 37.97 -6.16 -0.20
N GLN A 117 38.93 -5.74 0.62
CA GLN A 117 39.96 -6.63 1.15
C GLN A 117 39.40 -7.33 2.39
N GLU A 118 39.64 -8.64 2.53
CA GLU A 118 39.23 -9.41 3.71
C GLU A 118 37.73 -9.32 4.07
N ARG A 119 36.86 -9.03 3.09
CA ARG A 119 35.43 -8.75 3.28
C ARG A 119 35.13 -7.49 4.11
N ASP A 120 36.05 -6.53 4.14
CA ASP A 120 35.79 -5.18 4.62
C ASP A 120 35.07 -4.38 3.54
N TYR A 121 33.77 -4.16 3.74
CA TYR A 121 32.90 -3.40 2.83
C TYR A 121 32.88 -1.89 3.13
N GLY A 122 33.86 -1.40 3.89
CA GLY A 122 33.91 -0.02 4.37
C GLY A 122 32.95 0.22 5.54
N LYS A 123 32.93 1.45 6.04
CA LYS A 123 32.01 1.84 7.10
C LYS A 123 30.64 2.21 6.52
N PRO A 124 29.53 1.82 7.17
CA PRO A 124 28.21 2.34 6.82
C PRO A 124 28.21 3.87 6.84
N GLU A 125 27.46 4.49 5.94
CA GLU A 125 27.28 5.93 5.94
C GLU A 125 26.64 6.39 7.26
N GLU A 126 27.26 7.37 7.92
CA GLU A 126 26.71 7.97 9.14
C GLU A 126 25.63 8.99 8.76
N ILE A 127 24.38 8.53 8.76
CA ILE A 127 23.21 9.38 8.53
C ILE A 127 22.72 9.92 9.88
N PRO A 128 22.59 11.26 10.06
CA PRO A 128 22.12 11.87 11.30
C PRO A 128 20.59 11.77 11.41
N TRP A 129 20.11 10.55 11.64
CA TRP A 129 18.70 10.24 11.71
C TRP A 129 17.99 10.96 12.86
N GLN A 130 16.84 11.54 12.56
CA GLN A 130 15.83 11.99 13.51
C GLN A 130 14.66 11.02 13.51
N THR A 131 13.94 10.91 14.63
CA THR A 131 12.81 10.01 14.77
C THR A 131 11.67 10.71 15.49
N GLU A 132 10.49 10.61 14.91
CA GLU A 132 9.24 11.13 15.44
C GLU A 132 8.21 9.99 15.48
N VAL A 133 7.28 10.07 16.42
CA VAL A 133 6.17 9.15 16.51
C VAL A 133 4.88 9.96 16.43
N TRP A 134 4.09 9.67 15.41
CA TRP A 134 2.74 10.17 15.28
C TRP A 134 1.78 9.11 15.83
N HIS A 135 0.84 9.54 16.65
CA HIS A 135 -0.27 8.72 17.10
C HIS A 135 -1.55 9.25 16.47
N ALA A 136 -2.45 8.35 16.10
CA ALA A 136 -3.78 8.76 15.71
C ALA A 136 -4.44 9.46 16.89
N ALA A 137 -4.51 10.80 16.83
CA ALA A 137 -5.38 11.56 17.70
C ALA A 137 -6.82 11.14 17.37
N ASP A 138 -7.69 11.07 18.38
CA ASP A 138 -9.11 10.73 18.23
C ASP A 138 -9.73 11.64 17.16
N SER A 139 -9.81 11.16 15.92
CA SER A 139 -10.39 11.94 14.84
C SER A 139 -11.82 12.26 15.24
N GLN A 140 -12.21 13.52 15.15
CA GLN A 140 -13.49 14.00 15.66
C GLN A 140 -14.70 13.28 15.00
N TYR A 141 -14.48 12.67 13.83
CA TYR A 141 -15.42 11.81 13.13
C TYR A 141 -14.68 10.66 12.43
N PRO A 142 -15.17 9.42 12.48
CA PRO A 142 -14.61 8.32 11.71
C PRO A 142 -14.73 8.59 10.20
N GLY A 143 -13.78 8.10 9.40
CA GLY A 143 -13.78 8.33 7.94
C GLY A 143 -15.05 7.88 7.21
N TRP A 144 -15.83 6.94 7.75
CA TRP A 144 -17.12 6.52 7.17
C TRP A 144 -18.21 7.59 7.27
N GLU A 145 -18.14 8.45 8.28
CA GLU A 145 -19.11 9.51 8.54
C GLU A 145 -18.91 10.66 7.55
N GLN A 146 -17.64 10.94 7.23
CA GLN A 146 -17.23 11.92 6.23
C GLN A 146 -17.82 11.64 4.85
N ILE A 147 -17.92 10.37 4.45
CA ILE A 147 -18.53 9.96 3.17
C ILE A 147 -19.95 10.53 3.02
N TYR A 148 -20.75 10.47 4.09
CA TYR A 148 -22.13 10.98 4.07
C TYR A 148 -22.18 12.51 4.03
N PHE A 149 -21.26 13.19 4.72
CA PHE A 149 -21.17 14.65 4.66
C PHE A 149 -20.75 15.13 3.26
N ASP A 150 -19.77 14.49 2.64
CA ASP A 150 -19.32 14.82 1.29
C ASP A 150 -20.42 14.55 0.25
N LEU A 151 -21.15 13.44 0.41
CA LEU A 151 -22.30 13.12 -0.43
C LEU A 151 -23.43 14.15 -0.24
N HIS A 152 -23.73 14.54 1.00
CA HIS A 152 -24.71 15.59 1.29
C HIS A 152 -24.35 16.89 0.57
N ARG A 153 -23.09 17.35 0.70
CA ARG A 153 -22.62 18.57 0.02
C ARG A 153 -22.72 18.45 -1.50
N THR A 154 -22.38 17.29 -2.06
CA THR A 154 -22.52 17.03 -3.50
C THR A 154 -23.99 17.18 -3.94
N ILE A 155 -24.91 16.53 -3.24
CA ILE A 155 -26.34 16.51 -3.60
C ILE A 155 -27.02 17.87 -3.35
N ARG A 156 -26.68 18.55 -2.25
CA ARG A 156 -27.41 19.72 -1.76
C ARG A 156 -26.79 21.05 -2.16
N GLU A 157 -25.49 21.08 -2.36
CA GLU A 157 -24.72 22.31 -2.60
C GLU A 157 -24.05 22.33 -3.98
N GLY A 158 -24.08 21.20 -4.73
CA GLY A 158 -23.42 21.09 -6.03
C GLY A 158 -21.90 20.99 -5.94
N ALA A 159 -21.36 20.58 -4.78
CA ALA A 159 -19.94 20.31 -4.62
C ALA A 159 -19.49 19.13 -5.52
N PRO A 160 -18.22 19.08 -5.96
CA PRO A 160 -17.68 17.89 -6.63
C PRO A 160 -17.74 16.66 -5.74
N LEU A 161 -18.02 15.50 -6.35
CA LEU A 161 -18.01 14.22 -5.65
C LEU A 161 -16.57 13.81 -5.29
N VAL A 162 -16.32 13.54 -4.01
CA VAL A 162 -14.98 13.18 -3.50
C VAL A 162 -14.55 11.79 -3.96
N ILE A 163 -15.46 10.81 -3.91
CA ILE A 163 -15.23 9.43 -4.36
C ILE A 163 -16.05 9.21 -5.62
N THR A 164 -15.43 9.32 -6.79
CA THR A 164 -16.13 9.21 -8.07
C THR A 164 -16.31 7.75 -8.52
N PRO A 165 -17.36 7.44 -9.31
CA PRO A 165 -17.49 6.12 -9.95
C PRO A 165 -16.29 5.77 -10.82
N GLU A 166 -15.67 6.76 -11.47
CA GLU A 166 -14.46 6.60 -12.26
C GLU A 166 -13.29 6.11 -11.40
N SER A 167 -13.08 6.71 -10.21
CA SER A 167 -12.08 6.24 -9.25
C SER A 167 -12.33 4.79 -8.85
N ALA A 168 -13.58 4.45 -8.52
CA ALA A 168 -13.93 3.10 -8.11
C ALA A 168 -13.71 2.06 -9.23
N ARG A 169 -14.04 2.44 -10.48
CA ARG A 169 -13.81 1.57 -11.64
C ARG A 169 -12.34 1.24 -11.87
N ARG A 170 -11.42 2.12 -11.50
CA ARG A 170 -9.97 1.90 -11.69
C ARG A 170 -9.48 0.72 -10.84
N TYR A 171 -9.77 0.69 -9.54
CA TYR A 171 -9.36 -0.45 -8.72
C TYR A 171 -10.13 -1.73 -9.08
N ILE A 172 -11.41 -1.64 -9.50
CA ILE A 172 -12.18 -2.81 -9.98
C ILE A 172 -11.51 -3.41 -11.24
N ALA A 173 -11.10 -2.58 -12.19
CA ALA A 173 -10.39 -3.03 -13.39
C ALA A 173 -9.04 -3.68 -13.02
N LEU A 174 -8.33 -3.15 -12.02
CA LEU A 174 -7.08 -3.70 -11.52
C LEU A 174 -7.26 -5.07 -10.84
N ILE A 175 -8.33 -5.24 -10.05
CA ILE A 175 -8.71 -6.54 -9.48
C ILE A 175 -8.96 -7.56 -10.61
N ALA A 176 -9.77 -7.19 -11.61
CA ALA A 176 -10.05 -8.06 -12.75
C ALA A 176 -8.77 -8.42 -13.52
N ARG A 177 -7.86 -7.45 -13.69
CA ARG A 177 -6.56 -7.66 -14.34
C ARG A 177 -5.69 -8.65 -13.56
N CYS A 178 -5.63 -8.53 -12.23
CA CYS A 178 -4.91 -9.47 -11.37
C CYS A 178 -5.43 -10.91 -11.54
N LYS A 179 -6.76 -11.09 -11.51
CA LYS A 179 -7.41 -12.40 -11.68
C LYS A 179 -7.19 -13.00 -13.08
N GLN A 180 -7.08 -12.17 -14.11
CA GLN A 180 -6.72 -12.61 -15.46
C GLN A 180 -5.25 -13.04 -15.57
N LEU A 181 -4.34 -12.33 -14.91
CA LEU A 181 -2.91 -12.64 -14.93
C LEU A 181 -2.60 -13.91 -14.12
N CYS A 182 -3.29 -14.11 -13.01
CA CYS A 182 -3.07 -15.21 -12.08
C CYS A 182 -4.38 -15.88 -11.68
N PRO A 183 -4.94 -16.73 -12.56
CA PRO A 183 -6.09 -17.54 -12.18
C PRO A 183 -5.69 -18.52 -11.07
N VAL A 184 -6.46 -18.50 -9.98
CA VAL A 184 -6.47 -19.51 -8.92
C VAL A 184 -7.62 -20.45 -9.18
#